data_AF-A0A383U1T3-F1
#
_entry.id   AF-A0A383U1T3-F1
#
_cell.length_a   1.000
_cell.length_b   1.000
_cell.length_c   1.000
_cell.angle_alpha   90.00
_cell.angle_beta   90.00
_cell.angle_gamma   90.00
#
_symmetry.space_group_name_H-M   'P 1'
#
loop_
_entity.id
_entity.type
_entity.pdbx_description
1 polymer ?
#
loop_
_entity_poly.entity_id
_entity_poly.type
_entity_poly.pdbx_seq_one_letter_code
_entity_poly.pdbx_strand_id
1 'polypeptide(L)'
;MKKLLFSLAVLSAVAVTAQVGINTETPSATLNVKTKDDAKSPKNLELENQAGAKLVTVFNNGKVGIGTTNIAPVSTLFVRGETGIITKDGWAVFSAVGDNHILFAGTHYRGDVEHFIEQWATKGIKDQSRMEYSKKGDKFVSFLGYDYKGVYDNPALNVYDGSGGMHIYADGDHSFDSKPSRIDFITTPANGIHSRTRMTINNAGNVGIGDVGVPTNILHVKADADPLKLEGLQAGTGEALVVGTDGVVKKEAINGIQNQADMSCTADNAGKINYTNKNGTGQFYFCVQSGTEYIWLSIDANSNGIQIHRRTGNVGGVVGD
;
A
#
# COMPACT_ATOMS: atom_id res chain seq x y z
N MET A 1 -14.80 96.53 35.75
CA MET A 1 -13.70 95.53 35.75
C MET A 1 -14.10 94.36 36.64
N LYS A 2 -14.65 93.28 36.05
CA LYS A 2 -15.04 92.05 36.74
C LYS A 2 -14.87 90.86 35.77
N LYS A 3 -13.85 90.04 36.09
CA LYS A 3 -13.77 88.57 36.10
C LYS A 3 -14.45 87.76 34.97
N LEU A 4 -13.69 86.85 34.37
CA LEU A 4 -13.95 85.41 34.13
C LEU A 4 -13.13 84.99 32.88
N LEU A 5 -11.99 84.33 33.03
CA LEU A 5 -11.77 82.90 33.35
C LEU A 5 -11.42 82.11 32.07
N PHE A 6 -10.16 81.63 32.06
CA PHE A 6 -9.71 80.32 31.57
C PHE A 6 -10.69 79.52 30.69
N SER A 7 -10.27 79.27 29.44
CA SER A 7 -10.32 77.93 28.87
C SER A 7 -9.34 77.92 27.69
N LEU A 8 -8.10 77.54 27.94
CA LEU A 8 -7.66 76.19 27.62
C LEU A 8 -7.99 75.87 26.15
N ALA A 9 -7.26 76.51 25.23
CA ALA A 9 -7.00 75.91 23.93
C ALA A 9 -6.14 74.66 24.20
N VAL A 10 -6.78 73.60 24.72
CA VAL A 10 -6.29 72.24 24.51
C VAL A 10 -6.39 72.09 23.00
N LEU A 11 -5.27 72.37 22.35
CA LEU A 11 -4.91 71.74 21.10
C LEU A 11 -4.79 70.25 21.42
N SER A 12 -5.92 69.60 21.70
CA SER A 12 -5.99 68.16 21.59
C SER A 12 -5.84 67.98 20.10
N ALA A 13 -4.63 67.60 19.70
CA ALA A 13 -4.42 66.80 18.53
C ALA A 13 -5.37 65.60 18.68
N VAL A 14 -6.63 65.81 18.31
CA VAL A 14 -7.51 64.72 17.95
C VAL A 14 -6.76 64.15 16.76
N ALA A 15 -6.05 63.06 17.00
CA ALA A 15 -5.52 62.25 15.93
C ALA A 15 -6.74 61.88 15.11
N VAL A 16 -7.01 62.66 14.05
CA VAL A 16 -8.03 62.36 13.08
C VAL A 16 -7.44 61.16 12.35
N THR A 17 -7.63 59.99 12.92
CA THR A 17 -7.36 58.75 12.22
C THR A 17 -8.30 58.81 11.02
N ALA A 18 -7.74 58.94 9.82
CA ALA A 18 -8.50 58.96 8.58
C ALA A 18 -9.17 57.59 8.41
N GLN A 19 -10.32 57.43 9.02
CA GLN A 19 -11.17 56.25 8.93
C GLN A 19 -12.35 56.62 8.06
N VAL A 20 -12.58 55.81 7.02
CA VAL A 20 -13.72 55.96 6.14
C VAL A 20 -14.79 54.97 6.60
N GLY A 21 -15.82 55.50 7.26
CA GLY A 21 -17.04 54.76 7.56
C GLY A 21 -18.09 55.00 6.48
N ILE A 22 -18.53 53.94 5.80
CA ILE A 22 -19.71 54.01 4.95
C ILE A 22 -20.83 53.28 5.69
N ASN A 23 -21.90 54.03 6.03
CA ASN A 23 -23.07 53.53 6.76
C ASN A 23 -22.76 53.01 8.19
N THR A 24 -21.75 53.59 8.85
CA THR A 24 -21.40 53.32 10.25
C THR A 24 -20.90 54.60 10.95
N GLU A 25 -21.48 54.92 12.10
CA GLU A 25 -21.18 56.15 12.86
C GLU A 25 -19.89 56.02 13.71
N THR A 26 -19.43 54.79 13.95
CA THR A 26 -18.21 54.48 14.69
C THR A 26 -17.34 53.48 13.92
N PRO A 27 -16.53 53.93 12.95
CA PRO A 27 -15.63 53.05 12.21
C PRO A 27 -14.62 52.38 13.16
N SER A 28 -14.51 51.05 13.14
CA SER A 28 -13.53 50.31 13.96
C SER A 28 -12.26 49.94 13.18
N ALA A 29 -12.17 50.33 11.91
CA ALA A 29 -11.07 50.06 10.99
C ALA A 29 -10.90 51.26 10.03
N THR A 30 -9.74 51.35 9.36
CA THR A 30 -9.46 52.40 8.34
C THR A 30 -10.52 52.45 7.25
N LEU A 31 -11.12 51.31 6.91
CA LEU A 31 -12.32 51.19 6.09
C LEU A 31 -13.32 50.28 6.82
N ASN A 32 -14.47 50.83 7.22
CA ASN A 32 -15.56 50.05 7.82
C ASN A 32 -16.82 50.21 6.95
N VAL A 33 -17.25 49.11 6.31
CA VAL A 33 -18.43 49.06 5.45
C VAL A 33 -19.45 48.14 6.11
N LYS A 34 -20.53 48.73 6.62
CA LYS A 34 -21.66 47.99 7.18
C LYS A 34 -22.81 48.03 6.18
N THR A 35 -23.19 46.88 5.63
CA THR A 35 -24.35 46.83 4.75
C THR A 35 -25.64 47.00 5.51
N LYS A 36 -26.61 47.60 4.82
CA LYS A 36 -28.00 47.47 5.18
C LYS A 36 -28.45 46.08 4.76
N ASP A 37 -29.10 45.34 5.65
CA ASP A 37 -29.66 44.04 5.30
C ASP A 37 -30.82 44.25 4.33
N ASP A 38 -30.57 44.02 3.04
CA ASP A 38 -31.54 44.12 1.97
C ASP A 38 -31.49 42.83 1.15
N ALA A 39 -32.59 42.07 1.22
CA ALA A 39 -32.77 40.84 0.46
C ALA A 39 -32.64 41.07 -1.07
N LYS A 40 -32.83 42.30 -1.55
CA LYS A 40 -32.71 42.66 -2.97
C LYS A 40 -31.28 42.96 -3.41
N SER A 41 -30.36 43.20 -2.48
CA SER A 41 -28.93 43.44 -2.76
C SER A 41 -28.04 42.85 -1.66
N PRO A 42 -27.92 41.51 -1.59
CA PRO A 42 -27.27 40.81 -0.47
C PRO A 42 -25.73 40.86 -0.50
N LYS A 43 -25.13 41.95 -1.00
CA LYS A 43 -23.69 42.07 -1.23
C LYS A 43 -23.09 43.15 -0.33
N ASN A 44 -22.04 42.77 0.39
CA ASN A 44 -21.25 43.62 1.28
C ASN A 44 -20.09 44.33 0.58
N LEU A 45 -19.43 43.63 -0.33
CA LEU A 45 -18.35 44.16 -1.13
C LEU A 45 -18.44 43.52 -2.50
N GLU A 46 -18.29 44.32 -3.54
CA GLU A 46 -18.19 43.84 -4.91
C GLU A 46 -17.03 44.54 -5.59
N LEU A 47 -16.05 43.76 -6.04
CA LEU A 47 -14.95 44.21 -6.87
C LEU A 47 -15.22 43.75 -8.29
N GLU A 48 -15.35 44.69 -9.21
CA GLU A 48 -15.57 44.41 -10.64
C GLU A 48 -14.41 44.96 -11.45
N ASN A 49 -14.06 44.29 -12.55
CA ASN A 49 -13.14 44.87 -13.53
C ASN A 49 -13.87 45.90 -14.41
N GLN A 50 -13.12 46.58 -15.29
CA GLN A 50 -13.68 47.57 -16.21
C GLN A 50 -14.77 47.00 -17.14
N ALA A 51 -14.76 45.69 -17.41
CA ALA A 51 -15.75 45.01 -18.22
C ALA A 51 -17.00 44.58 -17.43
N GLY A 52 -17.09 44.90 -16.14
CA GLY A 52 -18.21 44.51 -15.26
C GLY A 52 -18.15 43.05 -14.79
N ALA A 53 -17.02 42.36 -14.95
CA ALA A 53 -16.85 41.01 -14.42
C ALA A 53 -16.53 41.07 -12.92
N LYS A 54 -17.32 40.35 -12.14
CA LYS A 54 -17.16 40.22 -10.68
C LYS A 54 -15.90 39.41 -10.36
N LEU A 55 -14.95 40.08 -9.72
CA LEU A 55 -13.68 39.50 -9.27
C LEU A 55 -13.82 38.93 -7.86
N VAL A 56 -14.38 39.73 -6.93
CA VAL A 56 -14.64 39.33 -5.55
C VAL A 56 -16.01 39.84 -5.13
N THR A 57 -16.84 38.98 -4.57
CA THR A 57 -18.13 39.36 -3.98
C THR A 57 -18.22 38.82 -2.56
N VAL A 58 -18.32 39.69 -1.56
CA VAL A 58 -18.66 39.32 -0.18
C VAL A 58 -20.16 39.51 -0.01
N PHE A 59 -20.86 38.51 0.50
CA PHE A 59 -22.30 38.53 0.71
C PHE A 59 -22.67 38.90 2.16
N ASN A 60 -23.91 39.37 2.38
CA ASN A 60 -24.43 39.73 3.70
C ASN A 60 -24.43 38.57 4.70
N ASN A 61 -24.52 37.33 4.20
CA ASN A 61 -24.43 36.10 4.98
C ASN A 61 -22.98 35.67 5.31
N GLY A 62 -21.98 36.51 5.02
CA GLY A 62 -20.57 36.25 5.32
C GLY A 62 -19.85 35.37 4.31
N LYS A 63 -20.51 34.94 3.23
CA LYS A 63 -19.87 34.14 2.18
C LYS A 63 -19.08 35.01 1.22
N VAL A 64 -18.02 34.46 0.64
CA VAL A 64 -17.12 35.13 -0.30
C VAL A 64 -17.05 34.34 -1.61
N GLY A 65 -17.36 35.00 -2.72
CA GLY A 65 -17.17 34.48 -4.08
C GLY A 65 -15.96 35.14 -4.74
N ILE A 66 -15.09 34.37 -5.40
CA ILE A 66 -13.98 34.88 -6.22
C ILE A 66 -14.11 34.31 -7.63
N GLY A 67 -14.20 35.17 -8.65
CA GLY A 67 -14.40 34.77 -10.05
C GLY A 67 -15.81 34.20 -10.35
N THR A 68 -16.75 34.37 -9.42
CA THR A 68 -18.09 33.78 -9.50
C THR A 68 -19.02 34.71 -10.26
N THR A 69 -19.15 34.52 -11.57
CA THR A 69 -20.10 35.28 -12.38
C THR A 69 -21.53 34.80 -12.11
N ASN A 70 -22.32 35.64 -11.42
CA ASN A 70 -23.77 35.49 -11.23
C ASN A 70 -24.27 34.26 -10.44
N ILE A 71 -23.37 33.61 -9.68
CA ILE A 71 -23.73 32.49 -8.81
C ILE A 71 -23.46 32.89 -7.36
N ALA A 72 -24.45 32.73 -6.49
CA ALA A 72 -24.27 32.92 -5.05
C ALA A 72 -23.44 31.75 -4.48
N PRO A 73 -22.36 32.02 -3.72
CA PRO A 73 -21.59 31.00 -3.03
C PRO A 73 -22.48 30.11 -2.15
N VAL A 74 -22.28 28.80 -2.27
CA VAL A 74 -22.94 27.82 -1.39
C VAL A 74 -22.12 27.60 -0.10
N SER A 75 -20.81 27.84 -0.13
CA SER A 75 -19.87 27.76 1.00
C SER A 75 -19.39 29.15 1.47
N THR A 76 -18.73 29.21 2.64
CA THR A 76 -18.14 30.46 3.18
C THR A 76 -17.12 31.10 2.23
N LEU A 77 -16.36 30.30 1.51
CA LEU A 77 -15.48 30.74 0.42
C LEU A 77 -15.73 29.87 -0.81
N PHE A 78 -15.99 30.49 -1.95
CA PHE A 78 -16.23 29.84 -3.24
C PHE A 78 -15.37 30.52 -4.31
N VAL A 79 -14.47 29.76 -4.95
CA VAL A 79 -13.56 30.27 -5.98
C VAL A 79 -13.85 29.54 -7.28
N ARG A 80 -14.04 30.29 -8.38
CA ARG A 80 -14.26 29.72 -9.72
C ARG A 80 -13.08 30.09 -10.62
N GLY A 81 -12.43 29.08 -11.20
CA GLY A 81 -11.25 29.20 -12.05
C GLY A 81 -10.07 28.36 -11.56
N GLU A 82 -8.99 28.30 -12.35
CA GLU A 82 -7.75 27.64 -11.95
C GLU A 82 -7.14 28.39 -10.76
N THR A 83 -7.16 27.75 -9.58
CA THR A 83 -6.60 28.34 -8.37
C THR A 83 -5.20 27.77 -8.16
N GLY A 84 -4.18 28.48 -8.66
CA GLY A 84 -2.79 28.19 -8.32
C GLY A 84 -2.45 28.74 -6.94
N ILE A 85 -2.57 27.93 -5.88
CA ILE A 85 -2.17 28.34 -4.53
C ILE A 85 -0.69 27.99 -4.34
N ILE A 86 0.18 28.95 -4.58
CA ILE A 86 1.61 28.85 -4.26
C ILE A 86 1.81 29.44 -2.87
N THR A 87 1.92 28.58 -1.85
CA THR A 87 2.45 29.02 -0.55
C THR A 87 3.96 29.25 -0.67
N LYS A 88 4.49 30.17 0.14
CA LYS A 88 5.92 30.52 0.16
C LYS A 88 6.85 29.32 0.44
N ASP A 89 6.31 28.25 1.03
CA ASP A 89 7.05 27.06 1.46
C ASP A 89 6.62 25.74 0.76
N GLY A 90 5.83 25.81 -0.32
CA GLY A 90 5.43 24.63 -1.10
C GLY A 90 4.17 23.91 -0.61
N TRP A 91 3.42 23.38 -1.58
CA TRP A 91 2.19 22.57 -1.51
C TRP A 91 1.10 23.07 -0.53
N ALA A 92 0.05 23.67 -1.07
CA ALA A 92 -1.20 23.85 -0.33
C ALA A 92 -2.02 22.55 -0.35
N VAL A 93 -2.24 21.97 0.83
CA VAL A 93 -3.24 20.93 1.07
C VAL A 93 -4.58 21.64 1.32
N PHE A 94 -5.60 21.34 0.53
CA PHE A 94 -6.97 21.66 0.91
C PHE A 94 -7.34 20.79 2.11
N SER A 95 -7.29 21.33 3.32
CA SER A 95 -8.03 20.75 4.44
C SER A 95 -9.43 21.36 4.40
N ALA A 96 -10.40 20.60 3.89
CA ALA A 96 -11.79 20.89 4.19
C ALA A 96 -11.99 20.55 5.66
N VAL A 97 -12.05 21.57 6.52
CA VAL A 97 -12.36 21.39 7.94
C VAL A 97 -13.87 21.19 8.07
N GLY A 98 -14.25 19.93 8.20
CA GLY A 98 -15.58 19.42 8.50
C GLY A 98 -15.44 17.90 8.58
N ASP A 99 -15.69 17.34 9.76
CA ASP A 99 -15.27 16.00 10.18
C ASP A 99 -15.39 14.91 9.11
N ASN A 100 -14.26 14.22 8.88
CA ASN A 100 -14.09 12.96 8.17
C ASN A 100 -14.31 12.96 6.65
N HIS A 101 -13.19 13.11 5.94
CA HIS A 101 -12.75 12.40 4.73
C HIS A 101 -12.28 13.33 3.60
N ILE A 102 -10.97 13.42 3.41
CA ILE A 102 -10.41 13.42 2.06
C ILE A 102 -10.21 11.95 1.71
N LEU A 103 -11.19 11.38 1.03
CA LEU A 103 -11.01 10.21 0.20
C LEU A 103 -11.65 10.53 -1.16
N PHE A 104 -10.81 10.71 -2.17
CA PHE A 104 -11.14 10.23 -3.51
C PHE A 104 -10.13 9.16 -3.90
N ALA A 105 -10.11 8.07 -3.12
CA ALA A 105 -9.81 6.78 -3.71
C ALA A 105 -11.16 6.20 -4.15
N GLY A 106 -11.45 6.31 -5.45
CA GLY A 106 -12.52 5.53 -6.10
C GLY A 106 -13.73 6.29 -6.65
N THR A 107 -13.52 7.33 -7.46
CA THR A 107 -14.22 7.54 -8.75
C THR A 107 -13.58 8.77 -9.41
N HIS A 108 -12.73 8.57 -10.42
CA HIS A 108 -12.44 9.66 -11.36
C HIS A 108 -13.72 9.90 -12.16
N TYR A 109 -14.59 10.80 -11.72
CA TYR A 109 -15.68 11.25 -12.57
C TYR A 109 -15.08 12.21 -13.61
N ARG A 110 -14.87 11.72 -14.84
CA ARG A 110 -14.36 12.52 -15.96
C ARG A 110 -15.44 13.38 -16.65
N GLY A 111 -16.65 13.42 -16.11
CA GLY A 111 -17.75 14.24 -16.64
C GLY A 111 -17.71 15.69 -16.17
N ASP A 112 -18.27 16.57 -16.99
CA ASP A 112 -18.62 17.95 -16.68
C ASP A 112 -19.42 18.05 -15.38
N VAL A 113 -19.01 18.97 -14.50
CA VAL A 113 -19.63 19.21 -13.18
C VAL A 113 -21.13 19.51 -13.30
N GLU A 114 -21.57 20.05 -14.44
CA GLU A 114 -22.97 20.32 -14.77
C GLU A 114 -23.79 19.02 -14.90
N HIS A 115 -23.24 17.97 -15.51
CA HIS A 115 -23.86 16.64 -15.58
C HIS A 115 -23.95 15.94 -14.21
N PHE A 116 -22.98 16.18 -13.32
CA PHE A 116 -22.99 15.64 -11.97
C PHE A 116 -24.10 16.28 -11.12
N ILE A 117 -24.25 17.61 -11.21
CA ILE A 117 -25.28 18.36 -10.50
C ILE A 117 -26.68 18.04 -11.05
N GLU A 118 -26.85 17.91 -12.37
CA GLU A 118 -28.12 17.49 -12.96
C GLU A 118 -28.57 16.10 -12.49
N GLN A 119 -27.65 15.12 -12.46
CA GLN A 119 -27.95 13.77 -11.96
C GLN A 119 -28.33 13.76 -10.48
N TRP A 120 -27.64 14.57 -9.68
CA TRP A 120 -27.94 14.72 -8.25
C TRP A 120 -29.32 15.34 -7.99
N ALA A 121 -29.71 16.32 -8.80
CA ALA A 121 -30.96 17.07 -8.64
C ALA A 121 -32.20 16.38 -9.22
N THR A 122 -32.10 15.65 -10.35
CA THR A 122 -33.28 15.11 -11.05
C THR A 122 -33.55 13.63 -10.80
N LYS A 123 -32.54 12.81 -10.49
CA LYS A 123 -32.70 11.35 -10.44
C LYS A 123 -32.53 10.75 -9.04
N GLY A 124 -32.10 11.56 -8.07
CA GLY A 124 -31.59 11.04 -6.81
C GLY A 124 -30.38 10.13 -7.05
N ILE A 125 -29.66 9.79 -5.97
CA ILE A 125 -28.42 9.01 -5.98
C ILE A 125 -28.58 7.56 -6.55
N LYS A 126 -29.75 7.21 -7.08
CA LYS A 126 -30.15 5.82 -7.38
C LYS A 126 -30.02 5.41 -8.85
N ASP A 127 -29.86 6.33 -9.80
CA ASP A 127 -29.59 5.93 -11.20
C ASP A 127 -28.10 5.62 -11.40
N GLN A 128 -27.70 4.43 -10.91
CA GLN A 128 -26.32 3.95 -10.94
C GLN A 128 -25.86 3.48 -12.33
N SER A 129 -26.76 3.47 -13.32
CA SER A 129 -26.46 3.03 -14.69
C SER A 129 -25.43 3.91 -15.42
N ARG A 130 -25.16 5.12 -14.90
CA ARG A 130 -24.20 6.08 -15.46
C ARG A 130 -22.94 6.27 -14.62
N MET A 131 -22.73 5.48 -13.56
CA MET A 131 -21.48 5.55 -12.78
C MET A 131 -20.38 4.76 -13.50
N GLU A 132 -19.30 5.45 -13.88
CA GLU A 132 -18.09 4.80 -14.36
C GLU A 132 -17.33 4.21 -13.17
N TYR A 133 -17.49 2.91 -12.96
CA TYR A 133 -16.71 2.17 -11.97
C TYR A 133 -15.27 1.95 -12.46
N SER A 134 -14.33 1.96 -11.51
CA SER A 134 -12.93 1.62 -11.77
C SER A 134 -12.80 0.26 -12.44
N LYS A 135 -11.92 0.17 -13.43
CA LYS A 135 -11.61 -1.05 -14.17
C LYS A 135 -10.37 -1.72 -13.62
N LYS A 136 -10.23 -3.02 -13.83
CA LYS A 136 -9.03 -3.76 -13.41
C LYS A 136 -7.77 -3.05 -13.88
N GLY A 137 -6.83 -2.80 -12.95
CA GLY A 137 -5.59 -2.09 -13.23
C GLY A 137 -5.64 -0.58 -12.99
N ASP A 138 -6.83 0.00 -12.79
CA ASP A 138 -6.95 1.40 -12.38
C ASP A 138 -6.26 1.63 -11.05
N LYS A 139 -5.45 2.69 -10.98
CA LYS A 139 -4.68 3.06 -9.79
C LYS A 139 -5.49 4.01 -8.91
N PHE A 140 -5.65 3.66 -7.64
CA PHE A 140 -6.37 4.49 -6.66
C PHE A 140 -5.44 5.45 -5.92
N VAL A 141 -4.33 4.90 -5.42
CA VAL A 141 -3.40 5.63 -4.54
C VAL A 141 -1.98 5.19 -4.86
N SER A 142 -1.05 6.12 -4.77
CA SER A 142 0.39 5.86 -4.84
C SER A 142 1.13 6.60 -3.74
N PHE A 143 2.00 5.89 -3.03
CA PHE A 143 2.98 6.46 -2.12
C PHE A 143 4.35 6.16 -2.72
N LEU A 144 4.94 7.15 -3.40
CA LEU A 144 6.21 6.98 -4.10
C LEU A 144 7.29 7.80 -3.41
N GLY A 145 8.42 7.14 -3.16
CA GLY A 145 9.69 7.82 -2.93
C GLY A 145 10.20 8.35 -4.28
N TYR A 146 10.54 9.63 -4.31
CA TYR A 146 11.24 10.24 -5.43
C TYR A 146 12.69 10.45 -5.02
N ASP A 147 13.62 10.06 -5.88
CA ASP A 147 15.05 10.20 -5.64
C ASP A 147 15.51 11.68 -5.76
N TYR A 148 14.74 12.53 -6.45
CA TYR A 148 15.34 13.70 -7.07
C TYR A 148 15.02 15.08 -6.45
N LYS A 149 16.09 15.80 -6.10
CA LYS A 149 16.20 17.25 -5.83
C LYS A 149 16.10 18.10 -7.14
N GLY A 150 14.95 18.13 -7.81
CA GLY A 150 14.60 19.16 -8.81
C GLY A 150 15.16 19.14 -10.25
N VAL A 151 15.63 18.03 -10.84
CA VAL A 151 15.92 17.92 -12.30
C VAL A 151 15.20 16.70 -12.86
N TYR A 152 14.49 16.89 -13.98
CA TYR A 152 13.72 15.83 -14.66
C TYR A 152 14.68 14.86 -15.37
N ASP A 153 14.66 13.58 -15.00
CA ASP A 153 15.48 12.53 -15.66
C ASP A 153 15.00 12.20 -17.08
N ASN A 154 13.75 12.54 -17.43
CA ASN A 154 13.27 12.43 -18.81
C ASN A 154 12.32 13.58 -19.15
N PRO A 155 12.81 14.66 -19.79
CA PRO A 155 11.97 15.80 -20.17
C PRO A 155 10.93 15.45 -21.23
N ALA A 156 11.01 14.29 -21.88
CA ALA A 156 10.09 13.89 -22.95
C ALA A 156 8.84 13.16 -22.46
N LEU A 157 8.84 12.57 -21.27
CA LEU A 157 7.73 11.71 -20.81
C LEU A 157 6.97 12.23 -19.59
N ASN A 158 7.46 13.22 -18.84
CA ASN A 158 6.81 13.70 -17.60
C ASN A 158 6.40 12.56 -16.64
N VAL A 159 7.07 11.40 -16.71
CA VAL A 159 6.84 10.28 -15.81
C VAL A 159 7.98 10.26 -14.81
N TYR A 160 7.66 10.56 -13.55
CA TYR A 160 8.57 10.30 -12.45
C TYR A 160 8.52 8.82 -12.11
N ASP A 161 9.52 8.06 -12.55
CA ASP A 161 9.71 6.69 -12.09
C ASP A 161 10.19 6.75 -10.64
N GLY A 162 9.29 6.44 -9.69
CA GLY A 162 9.61 6.44 -8.26
C GLY A 162 10.70 5.40 -7.93
N SER A 163 11.62 5.74 -7.02
CA SER A 163 12.71 4.87 -6.59
C SER A 163 12.23 3.66 -5.77
N GLY A 164 11.10 3.81 -5.10
CA GLY A 164 10.39 2.75 -4.40
C GLY A 164 9.05 3.26 -3.88
N GLY A 165 8.16 2.36 -3.46
CA GLY A 165 6.87 2.80 -2.95
C GLY A 165 5.81 1.72 -2.82
N MET A 166 4.56 2.19 -2.75
CA MET A 166 3.37 1.36 -2.67
C MET A 166 2.30 1.89 -3.63
N HIS A 167 1.66 0.98 -4.36
CA HIS A 167 0.51 1.26 -5.21
C HIS A 167 -0.70 0.47 -4.74
N ILE A 168 -1.88 1.09 -4.83
CA ILE A 168 -3.16 0.43 -4.60
C ILE A 168 -3.97 0.51 -5.89
N TYR A 169 -4.46 -0.65 -6.36
CA TYR A 169 -5.17 -0.79 -7.63
C TYR A 169 -6.53 -1.46 -7.47
N ALA A 170 -7.39 -1.29 -8.46
CA ALA A 170 -8.45 -2.23 -8.77
C ALA A 170 -7.86 -3.57 -9.23
N ASP A 171 -8.21 -4.67 -8.56
CA ASP A 171 -7.72 -6.01 -8.93
C ASP A 171 -8.71 -6.81 -9.80
N GLY A 172 -9.87 -6.20 -10.04
CA GLY A 172 -10.91 -6.63 -10.96
C GLY A 172 -11.78 -5.43 -11.28
N ASP A 173 -12.75 -5.60 -12.19
CA ASP A 173 -13.72 -4.55 -12.47
C ASP A 173 -14.59 -4.28 -11.23
N HIS A 174 -14.69 -3.00 -10.87
CA HIS A 174 -15.56 -2.58 -9.79
C HIS A 174 -17.02 -2.52 -10.27
N SER A 175 -17.91 -2.69 -9.32
CA SER A 175 -19.34 -2.52 -9.45
C SER A 175 -19.90 -1.95 -8.14
N PHE A 176 -21.22 -1.82 -8.05
CA PHE A 176 -21.86 -1.42 -6.80
C PHE A 176 -21.51 -2.37 -5.65
N ASP A 177 -21.50 -3.68 -5.92
CA ASP A 177 -21.41 -4.74 -4.90
C ASP A 177 -20.02 -5.37 -4.80
N SER A 178 -19.10 -5.01 -5.69
CA SER A 178 -17.78 -5.64 -5.79
C SER A 178 -16.70 -4.61 -6.06
N LYS A 179 -15.72 -4.52 -5.16
CA LYS A 179 -14.62 -3.54 -5.21
C LYS A 179 -13.27 -4.23 -4.99
N PRO A 180 -12.91 -5.24 -5.80
CA PRO A 180 -11.67 -5.98 -5.62
C PRO A 180 -10.47 -5.05 -5.71
N SER A 181 -9.57 -5.14 -4.75
CA SER A 181 -8.39 -4.28 -4.68
C SER A 181 -7.13 -5.09 -4.44
N ARG A 182 -6.00 -4.60 -4.94
CA ARG A 182 -4.67 -5.13 -4.62
C ARG A 182 -3.72 -4.04 -4.14
N ILE A 183 -2.73 -4.44 -3.36
CA ILE A 183 -1.64 -3.60 -2.87
C ILE A 183 -0.34 -4.16 -3.44
N ASP A 184 0.42 -3.33 -4.15
CA ASP A 184 1.73 -3.67 -4.70
C ASP A 184 2.80 -2.83 -4.00
N PHE A 185 3.82 -3.50 -3.44
CA PHE A 185 5.05 -2.87 -2.97
C PHE A 185 6.09 -2.94 -4.07
N ILE A 186 6.67 -1.79 -4.41
CA ILE A 186 7.61 -1.66 -5.52
C ILE A 186 8.98 -1.19 -5.02
N THR A 187 10.04 -1.70 -5.63
CA THR A 187 11.40 -1.20 -5.45
C THR A 187 12.12 -1.15 -6.78
N THR A 188 13.11 -0.26 -6.88
CA THR A 188 14.05 -0.24 -8.00
C THR A 188 15.31 -1.00 -7.59
N PRO A 189 15.72 -2.07 -8.32
CA PRO A 189 16.96 -2.76 -8.02
C PRO A 189 18.17 -1.83 -8.20
N ALA A 190 19.25 -2.10 -7.46
CA ALA A 190 20.51 -1.38 -7.65
C ALA A 190 20.96 -1.43 -9.11
N ASN A 191 21.45 -0.29 -9.63
CA ASN A 191 21.82 -0.10 -11.03
C ASN A 191 20.65 -0.28 -12.04
N GLY A 192 19.41 -0.38 -11.56
CA GLY A 192 18.21 -0.29 -12.38
C GLY A 192 17.64 1.12 -12.36
N ILE A 193 16.92 1.48 -13.43
CA ILE A 193 16.22 2.76 -13.53
C ILE A 193 14.69 2.60 -13.49
N HIS A 194 14.19 1.36 -13.46
CA HIS A 194 12.75 1.07 -13.41
C HIS A 194 12.40 0.31 -12.14
N SER A 195 11.35 0.79 -11.47
CA SER A 195 10.76 0.08 -10.34
C SER A 195 10.08 -1.21 -10.81
N ARG A 196 10.05 -2.19 -9.91
CA ARG A 196 9.40 -3.48 -10.12
C ARG A 196 8.60 -3.84 -8.89
N THR A 197 7.45 -4.48 -9.07
CA THR A 197 6.70 -5.07 -7.96
C THR A 197 7.53 -6.16 -7.31
N ARG A 198 7.67 -6.10 -5.99
CA ARG A 198 8.39 -7.09 -5.17
C ARG A 198 7.48 -7.87 -4.25
N MET A 199 6.37 -7.27 -3.86
CA MET A 199 5.34 -7.94 -3.08
C MET A 199 3.96 -7.46 -3.52
N THR A 200 3.01 -8.39 -3.59
CA THR A 200 1.62 -8.12 -3.93
C THR A 200 0.71 -8.74 -2.88
N ILE A 201 -0.32 -8.03 -2.44
CA ILE A 201 -1.48 -8.60 -1.74
C ILE A 201 -2.68 -8.45 -2.67
N ASN A 202 -3.21 -9.55 -3.19
CA ASN A 202 -4.32 -9.51 -4.16
C ASN A 202 -5.71 -9.47 -3.47
N ASN A 203 -6.78 -9.37 -4.27
CA ASN A 203 -8.15 -9.30 -3.74
C ASN A 203 -8.63 -10.57 -3.01
N ALA A 204 -7.95 -11.70 -3.17
CA ALA A 204 -8.20 -12.94 -2.43
C ALA A 204 -7.44 -13.00 -1.09
N GLY A 205 -6.63 -11.98 -0.78
CA GLY A 205 -5.77 -11.94 0.41
C GLY A 205 -4.47 -12.73 0.27
N ASN A 206 -4.13 -13.20 -0.94
CA ASN A 206 -2.89 -13.91 -1.19
C ASN A 206 -1.70 -12.94 -1.27
N VAL A 207 -0.63 -13.30 -0.57
CA VAL A 207 0.63 -12.56 -0.53
C VAL A 207 1.62 -13.20 -1.50
N GLY A 208 2.05 -12.44 -2.48
CA GLY A 208 3.14 -12.76 -3.39
C GLY A 208 4.42 -12.06 -3.01
N ILE A 209 5.57 -12.75 -3.04
CA ILE A 209 6.90 -12.14 -2.88
C ILE A 209 7.82 -12.63 -4.01
N GLY A 210 8.46 -11.69 -4.71
CA GLY A 210 9.32 -11.96 -5.87
C GLY A 210 8.57 -12.02 -7.21
N ASP A 211 9.06 -12.79 -8.17
CA ASP A 211 8.58 -12.83 -9.57
C ASP A 211 7.37 -13.79 -9.75
N VAL A 212 6.37 -13.60 -8.90
CA VAL A 212 5.19 -14.48 -8.74
C VAL A 212 4.08 -14.25 -9.77
N GLY A 213 4.06 -13.10 -10.46
CA GLY A 213 2.92 -12.71 -11.28
C GLY A 213 1.66 -12.49 -10.43
N VAL A 214 0.68 -13.39 -10.54
CA VAL A 214 -0.56 -13.37 -9.72
C VAL A 214 -0.45 -14.42 -8.61
N PRO A 215 -0.48 -14.03 -7.32
CA PRO A 215 -0.36 -14.99 -6.22
C PRO A 215 -1.55 -15.96 -6.13
N THR A 216 -1.28 -17.27 -6.15
CA THR A 216 -2.29 -18.34 -6.11
C THR A 216 -2.48 -18.98 -4.73
N ASN A 217 -1.53 -18.77 -3.82
CA ASN A 217 -1.53 -19.28 -2.45
C ASN A 217 -1.44 -18.12 -1.46
N ILE A 218 -1.91 -18.31 -0.22
CA ILE A 218 -1.86 -17.29 0.85
C ILE A 218 -0.47 -16.67 0.97
N LEU A 219 0.57 -17.50 0.86
CA LEU A 219 1.94 -17.06 0.66
C LEU A 219 2.51 -17.78 -0.57
N HIS A 220 2.85 -17.02 -1.61
CA HIS A 220 3.55 -17.49 -2.79
C HIS A 220 4.88 -16.74 -2.85
N VAL A 221 5.99 -17.46 -2.70
CA VAL A 221 7.34 -16.89 -2.86
C VAL A 221 7.99 -17.52 -4.09
N LYS A 222 8.48 -16.69 -5.01
CA LYS A 222 9.11 -17.16 -6.25
C LYS A 222 10.33 -16.32 -6.61
N ALA A 223 11.46 -17.00 -6.82
CA ALA A 223 12.70 -16.46 -7.35
C ALA A 223 13.43 -17.58 -8.13
N ASP A 224 14.35 -17.19 -9.02
CA ASP A 224 15.11 -18.15 -9.84
C ASP A 224 16.15 -18.96 -9.03
N ALA A 225 16.64 -18.39 -7.93
CA ALA A 225 17.58 -19.06 -7.01
C ALA A 225 17.16 -18.80 -5.57
N ASP A 226 17.24 -19.84 -4.73
CA ASP A 226 17.04 -19.81 -3.28
C ASP A 226 15.83 -18.98 -2.83
N PRO A 227 14.60 -19.30 -3.28
CA PRO A 227 13.42 -18.45 -3.07
C PRO A 227 13.04 -18.26 -1.60
N LEU A 228 13.50 -19.13 -0.70
CA LEU A 228 13.24 -19.04 0.73
C LEU A 228 14.51 -19.34 1.53
N LYS A 229 14.90 -18.41 2.40
CA LYS A 229 15.95 -18.59 3.40
C LYS A 229 15.38 -18.37 4.79
N LEU A 230 15.54 -19.34 5.68
CA LEU A 230 15.11 -19.28 7.08
C LEU A 230 16.35 -19.34 7.98
N GLU A 231 16.65 -18.25 8.67
CA GLU A 231 17.80 -18.14 9.58
C GLU A 231 17.37 -18.10 11.04
N GLY A 232 18.31 -18.38 11.96
CA GLY A 232 18.04 -18.40 13.39
C GLY A 232 17.21 -19.61 13.86
N LEU A 233 17.07 -20.63 13.01
CA LEU A 233 16.47 -21.90 13.40
C LEU A 233 17.31 -22.54 14.50
N GLN A 234 16.73 -22.66 15.69
CA GLN A 234 17.34 -23.40 16.80
C GLN A 234 17.17 -24.90 16.56
N ALA A 235 18.14 -25.70 16.98
CA ALA A 235 17.99 -27.16 16.99
C ALA A 235 16.82 -27.52 17.92
N GLY A 236 15.73 -28.01 17.32
CA GLY A 236 14.59 -28.56 18.05
C GLY A 236 14.64 -30.09 18.09
N THR A 237 13.89 -30.69 19.01
CA THR A 237 13.66 -32.14 19.08
C THR A 237 12.43 -32.59 18.26
N GLY A 238 11.90 -31.72 17.40
CA GLY A 238 10.59 -31.86 16.75
C GLY A 238 10.61 -32.10 15.23
N GLU A 239 9.41 -32.12 14.65
CA GLU A 239 9.07 -32.38 13.24
C GLU A 239 9.93 -31.59 12.23
N ALA A 240 10.18 -32.17 11.06
CA ALA A 240 10.86 -31.47 9.96
C ALA A 240 9.86 -30.64 9.14
N LEU A 241 10.36 -29.54 8.59
CA LEU A 241 9.68 -28.81 7.53
C LEU A 241 9.84 -29.59 6.23
N VAL A 242 8.76 -30.18 5.73
CA VAL A 242 8.77 -30.92 4.47
C VAL A 242 7.96 -30.17 3.41
N VAL A 243 8.35 -30.33 2.15
CA VAL A 243 7.57 -29.85 1.01
C VAL A 243 6.84 -31.04 0.41
N GLY A 244 5.51 -31.02 0.49
CA GLY A 244 4.68 -32.06 -0.13
C GLY A 244 4.78 -32.05 -1.66
N THR A 245 4.30 -33.10 -2.32
CA THR A 245 4.27 -33.18 -3.80
C THR A 245 3.39 -32.12 -4.46
N ASP A 246 2.52 -31.48 -3.67
CA ASP A 246 1.68 -30.33 -4.02
C ASP A 246 2.39 -28.98 -3.83
N GLY A 247 3.67 -28.97 -3.43
CA GLY A 247 4.44 -27.77 -3.14
C GLY A 247 4.05 -27.09 -1.82
N VAL A 248 3.17 -27.71 -1.02
CA VAL A 248 2.73 -27.16 0.27
C VAL A 248 3.69 -27.59 1.36
N VAL A 249 4.14 -26.60 2.14
CA VAL A 249 4.95 -26.82 3.33
C VAL A 249 4.10 -27.45 4.42
N LYS A 250 4.51 -28.63 4.88
CA LYS A 250 3.82 -29.40 5.92
C LYS A 250 4.79 -29.68 7.07
N LYS A 251 4.22 -29.92 8.25
CA LYS A 251 4.95 -30.50 9.37
C LYS A 251 4.88 -32.01 9.20
N GLU A 252 6.02 -32.68 9.19
CA GLU A 252 6.06 -34.14 9.14
C GLU A 252 6.95 -34.63 10.28
N ALA A 253 6.44 -35.60 11.04
CA ALA A 253 7.28 -36.36 11.95
C ALA A 253 8.45 -36.90 11.13
N ILE A 254 9.67 -36.80 11.67
CA ILE A 254 10.86 -37.34 11.00
C ILE A 254 10.79 -38.88 11.05
N ASN A 255 9.93 -39.46 10.21
CA ASN A 255 9.73 -40.89 10.06
C ASN A 255 10.56 -41.34 8.85
N GLY A 256 11.89 -41.15 8.87
CA GLY A 256 12.63 -41.45 7.64
C GLY A 256 14.11 -41.12 7.54
N ILE A 257 14.76 -40.47 8.51
CA ILE A 257 16.20 -40.74 8.69
C ILE A 257 16.29 -41.85 9.73
N GLN A 258 15.85 -43.04 9.34
CA GLN A 258 16.17 -44.20 10.13
C GLN A 258 17.67 -44.43 9.98
N ASN A 259 18.42 -44.09 11.02
CA ASN A 259 19.52 -44.95 11.44
C ASN A 259 18.90 -46.36 11.53
N GLN A 260 18.94 -47.12 10.44
CA GLN A 260 18.43 -48.47 10.42
C GLN A 260 19.42 -49.28 11.24
N ALA A 261 19.21 -49.32 12.55
CA ALA A 261 20.09 -49.99 13.49
C ALA A 261 20.15 -51.50 13.24
N ASP A 262 19.20 -52.06 12.49
CA ASP A 262 19.17 -53.47 12.12
C ASP A 262 18.80 -53.63 10.63
N MET A 263 19.83 -53.84 9.81
CA MET A 263 19.65 -54.24 8.42
C MET A 263 19.26 -55.73 8.39
N SER A 264 17.97 -56.04 8.39
CA SER A 264 17.53 -57.42 8.13
C SER A 264 17.60 -57.72 6.63
N CYS A 265 18.35 -58.75 6.25
CA CYS A 265 18.32 -59.28 4.89
C CYS A 265 16.96 -59.96 4.65
N THR A 266 16.03 -59.24 4.06
CA THR A 266 14.77 -59.79 3.53
C THR A 266 14.86 -59.91 2.01
N ALA A 267 13.93 -60.69 1.41
CA ALA A 267 13.82 -60.78 -0.04
C ALA A 267 13.66 -59.42 -0.75
N ASP A 268 13.12 -58.43 -0.03
CA ASP A 268 12.85 -57.09 -0.55
C ASP A 268 14.10 -56.19 -0.64
N ASN A 269 15.22 -56.63 -0.06
CA ASN A 269 16.50 -55.88 -0.04
C ASN A 269 17.63 -56.59 -0.79
N ALA A 270 17.34 -57.67 -1.52
CA ALA A 270 18.32 -58.35 -2.37
C ALA A 270 18.89 -57.38 -3.43
N GLY A 271 20.19 -57.15 -3.40
CA GLY A 271 20.89 -56.27 -4.36
C GLY A 271 20.88 -54.78 -4.00
N LYS A 272 20.40 -54.38 -2.82
CA LYS A 272 20.55 -53.00 -2.32
C LYS A 272 21.82 -52.86 -1.47
N ILE A 273 22.49 -51.72 -1.60
CA ILE A 273 23.63 -51.32 -0.76
C ILE A 273 23.09 -50.38 0.31
N ASN A 274 23.18 -50.76 1.58
CA ASN A 274 22.81 -49.89 2.70
C ASN A 274 24.05 -49.51 3.51
N TYR A 275 24.11 -48.25 3.92
CA TYR A 275 25.17 -47.71 4.75
C TYR A 275 24.61 -47.45 6.15
N THR A 276 25.19 -48.10 7.16
CA THR A 276 24.85 -47.82 8.57
C THR A 276 26.08 -47.25 9.26
N ASN A 277 26.01 -45.99 9.67
CA ASN A 277 27.06 -45.40 10.50
C ASN A 277 26.71 -45.63 11.97
N LYS A 278 27.16 -46.76 12.52
CA LYS A 278 27.01 -47.04 13.95
C LYS A 278 28.21 -46.43 14.67
N ASN A 279 27.97 -45.32 15.37
CA ASN A 279 28.92 -44.70 16.30
C ASN A 279 30.31 -44.36 15.72
N GLY A 280 30.41 -43.88 14.48
CA GLY A 280 31.67 -43.41 13.91
C GLY A 280 32.58 -44.49 13.31
N THR A 281 32.19 -45.76 13.43
CA THR A 281 32.75 -46.87 12.64
C THR A 281 31.76 -47.21 11.54
N GLY A 282 32.01 -46.72 10.33
CA GLY A 282 31.18 -47.05 9.18
C GLY A 282 31.29 -48.54 8.87
N GLN A 283 30.19 -49.28 9.07
CA GLN A 283 30.10 -50.66 8.63
C GLN A 283 29.37 -50.70 7.29
N PHE A 284 30.03 -51.29 6.30
CA PHE A 284 29.45 -51.50 4.98
C PHE A 284 28.88 -52.90 4.92
N TYR A 285 27.57 -52.99 4.63
CA TYR A 285 26.90 -54.27 4.44
C TYR A 285 26.44 -54.43 2.99
N PHE A 286 26.81 -55.56 2.38
CA PHE A 286 26.30 -55.97 1.07
C PHE A 286 25.57 -57.30 1.24
N CYS A 287 24.30 -57.34 0.86
CA CYS A 287 23.48 -58.56 0.95
C CYS A 287 23.02 -59.01 -0.44
N VAL A 288 23.33 -60.26 -0.77
CA VAL A 288 22.83 -60.94 -1.98
C VAL A 288 22.02 -62.14 -1.55
N GLN A 289 20.79 -62.23 -2.06
CA GLN A 289 19.96 -63.42 -1.93
C GLN A 289 19.96 -64.18 -3.25
N SER A 290 20.17 -65.49 -3.17
CA SER A 290 19.98 -66.42 -4.29
C SER A 290 19.14 -67.60 -3.81
N GLY A 291 17.87 -67.65 -4.21
CA GLY A 291 16.92 -68.64 -3.68
C GLY A 291 16.69 -68.48 -2.17
N THR A 292 16.94 -69.52 -1.39
CA THR A 292 16.86 -69.52 0.09
C THR A 292 18.21 -69.24 0.76
N GLU A 293 19.25 -68.96 -0.01
CA GLU A 293 20.58 -68.64 0.53
C GLU A 293 20.80 -67.14 0.62
N TYR A 294 21.38 -66.72 1.74
CA TYR A 294 21.79 -65.35 1.98
C TYR A 294 23.29 -65.31 2.16
N ILE A 295 23.94 -64.40 1.43
CA ILE A 295 25.34 -64.03 1.62
C ILE A 295 25.36 -62.58 2.06
N TRP A 296 25.95 -62.33 3.23
CA TRP A 296 26.26 -60.97 3.64
C TRP A 296 27.77 -60.78 3.80
N LEU A 297 28.25 -59.67 3.26
CA LEU A 297 29.59 -59.15 3.48
C LEU A 297 29.47 -58.05 4.54
N SER A 298 30.25 -58.16 5.62
CA SER A 298 30.47 -57.03 6.52
C SER A 298 31.93 -56.58 6.43
N ILE A 299 32.11 -55.28 6.30
CA ILE A 299 33.41 -54.63 6.49
C ILE A 299 33.29 -53.86 7.79
N ASP A 300 33.86 -54.42 8.86
CA ASP A 300 33.94 -53.73 10.14
C ASP A 300 35.23 -52.91 10.18
N ALA A 301 35.11 -51.62 10.49
CA ALA A 301 36.24 -50.70 10.57
C ALA A 301 37.28 -51.12 11.63
N ASN A 302 36.88 -51.95 12.60
CA ASN A 302 37.77 -52.50 13.62
C ASN A 302 38.35 -53.87 13.27
N SER A 303 37.88 -54.49 12.19
CA SER A 303 38.42 -55.76 11.70
C SER A 303 39.46 -55.49 10.61
N ASN A 304 40.64 -56.08 10.73
CA ASN A 304 41.69 -55.98 9.70
C ASN A 304 41.38 -56.79 8.43
N GLY A 305 40.09 -56.96 8.06
CA GLY A 305 39.69 -57.80 6.94
C GLY A 305 38.21 -57.75 6.61
N ILE A 306 37.87 -58.30 5.45
CA ILE A 306 36.49 -58.47 4.99
C ILE A 306 35.94 -59.75 5.61
N GLN A 307 34.81 -59.69 6.30
CA GLN A 307 34.12 -60.88 6.81
C GLN A 307 33.02 -61.30 5.83
N ILE A 308 33.07 -62.57 5.40
CA ILE A 308 32.09 -63.17 4.52
C ILE A 308 31.33 -64.23 5.33
N HIS A 309 30.03 -64.02 5.52
CA HIS A 309 29.17 -64.99 6.18
C HIS A 309 28.20 -65.57 5.17
N ARG A 310 28.09 -66.90 5.15
CA ARG A 310 27.10 -67.63 4.35
C ARG A 310 26.11 -68.29 5.30
N ARG A 311 24.82 -68.04 5.12
CA ARG A 311 23.76 -68.72 5.87
C ARG A 311 22.81 -69.44 4.90
N THR A 312 22.59 -70.71 5.19
CA THR A 312 21.64 -71.59 4.50
C THR A 312 20.48 -71.90 5.45
N GLY A 313 19.28 -71.40 5.14
CA GLY A 313 18.05 -71.74 5.90
C GLY A 313 17.09 -70.57 6.12
N ASN A 314 15.84 -70.89 6.46
CA ASN A 314 14.75 -69.93 6.68
C ASN A 314 15.10 -68.87 7.75
N VAL A 315 14.91 -67.60 7.39
CA VAL A 315 15.21 -66.42 8.20
C VAL A 315 14.12 -66.24 9.28
N GLY A 316 14.19 -67.04 10.34
CA GLY A 316 13.23 -66.99 11.45
C GLY A 316 13.82 -66.65 12.83
N GLY A 317 15.14 -66.44 12.93
CA GLY A 317 15.81 -66.20 14.21
C GLY A 317 16.71 -64.98 14.17
N VAL A 318 16.33 -63.96 14.94
CA VAL A 318 17.17 -62.83 15.33
C VAL A 318 18.44 -63.39 16.00
N VAL A 319 19.60 -63.06 15.46
CA VAL A 319 20.88 -63.44 16.07
C VAL A 319 21.27 -62.30 17.01
N GLY A 320 21.31 -62.59 18.31
CA GLY A 320 22.06 -61.77 19.25
C GLY A 320 23.54 -62.15 19.13
N ASP A 321 24.34 -61.18 18.67
CA ASP A 321 25.53 -60.64 19.36
C ASP A 321 26.15 -59.52 18.49
#